data_AF-A0A940A9E1-F1
#
_entry.id   AF-A0A940A9E1-F1
#
_cell.length_a   1.000
_cell.length_b   1.000
_cell.length_c   1.000
_cell.angle_alpha   90.00
_cell.angle_beta   90.00
_cell.angle_gamma   90.00
#
_symmetry.space_group_name_H-M   'P 1'
#
loop_
_entity.id
_entity.type
_entity.pdbx_description
1 polymer ?
#
loop_
_entity_poly.entity_id
_entity_poly.type
_entity_poly.pdbx_seq_one_letter_code
_entity_poly.pdbx_strand_id
1 'polypeptide(L)'
;LRALCAGDGPAIPCFVTLEMHSSMDVFNYLPAEKGSRLQVEIINASDYLAEQLLVDTDFLPVPEDGEALHVVIAGFTRTARSIASVAAQICHFPKGGRTVISFVDPGMQEKMDNYVSNHQSLFDLSHYTYISPVGRTGYVPKNGYGDFLDVEWEFIDSHLSSELVRGQLEKWAADPKQKLVMVLCYEDAAAGISAALHLPKAVYKGGVPVAVYQKDHPEVLNAALATGQFGALTSFGEAAEDSDALFLRRSLRGKRVNYLYDRKYGGGSATPDDAWARLPFAHKLSSIASANSIPLKLRAFGIEPTRSSVDALAADVLESLSEVEHRRWMLSVLFMGYCAAPASVRADRSRFKELKTKEFIHLDIAPFEEIAEEADKDTIIVKNIPYIINGEAIADL
;
A
#
# COMPACT_ATOMS: atom_id res chain seq x y z
N LEU A 1 -9.69 25.02 20.43
CA LEU A 1 -9.93 24.80 18.99
C LEU A 1 -11.40 24.59 18.66
N ARG A 2 -12.06 23.52 19.14
CA ARG A 2 -13.49 23.27 18.84
C ARG A 2 -14.43 24.46 19.12
N ALA A 3 -14.29 25.12 20.27
CA ALA A 3 -15.07 26.32 20.59
C ALA A 3 -14.81 27.52 19.65
N LEU A 4 -13.59 27.62 19.08
CA LEU A 4 -13.22 28.67 18.11
C LEU A 4 -13.71 28.36 16.69
N CYS A 5 -14.06 27.10 16.42
CA CYS A 5 -14.51 26.59 15.12
C CYS A 5 -16.04 26.34 15.08
N ALA A 6 -16.77 26.71 16.15
CA ALA A 6 -18.23 26.65 16.17
C ALA A 6 -18.83 27.79 15.30
N GLY A 7 -19.95 27.53 14.62
CA GLY A 7 -20.71 28.51 13.83
C GLY A 7 -20.44 28.49 12.32
N ASP A 8 -21.08 29.40 11.59
CA ASP A 8 -20.99 29.53 10.13
C ASP A 8 -19.70 30.27 9.72
N GLY A 9 -19.02 29.78 8.69
CA GLY A 9 -17.75 30.33 8.20
C GLY A 9 -16.97 29.32 7.35
N PRO A 10 -15.85 29.74 6.72
CA PRO A 10 -15.05 28.87 5.88
C PRO A 10 -14.48 27.70 6.68
N ALA A 11 -14.31 26.56 6.01
CA ALA A 11 -13.63 25.40 6.56
C ALA A 11 -12.16 25.75 6.90
N ILE A 12 -11.67 25.21 8.01
CA ILE A 12 -10.32 25.39 8.52
C ILE A 12 -9.62 24.04 8.40
N PRO A 13 -8.69 23.85 7.44
CA PRO A 13 -7.92 22.62 7.33
C PRO A 13 -6.96 22.51 8.52
N CYS A 14 -6.90 21.32 9.12
CA CYS A 14 -6.01 21.01 10.22
C CYS A 14 -5.35 19.65 9.97
N PHE A 15 -4.03 19.63 9.90
CA PHE A 15 -3.26 18.42 9.70
C PHE A 15 -2.71 17.94 11.03
N VAL A 16 -2.97 16.68 11.36
CA VAL A 16 -2.46 16.00 12.55
C VAL A 16 -1.53 14.89 12.09
N THR A 17 -0.24 15.08 12.31
CA THR A 17 0.77 14.06 12.02
C THR A 17 0.92 13.14 13.22
N LEU A 18 0.82 11.84 12.97
CA LEU A 18 1.03 10.76 13.93
C LEU A 18 2.20 9.89 13.48
N GLU A 19 2.90 9.30 14.44
CA GLU A 19 4.00 8.37 14.15
C GLU A 19 3.66 6.93 14.55
N MET A 20 2.69 6.74 15.44
CA MET A 20 2.33 5.42 15.97
C MET A 20 1.14 4.83 15.24
N HIS A 21 1.31 3.64 14.67
CA HIS A 21 0.23 2.91 14.00
C HIS A 21 -0.92 2.59 14.96
N SER A 22 -0.63 2.27 16.22
CA SER A 22 -1.68 2.06 17.24
C SER A 22 -2.57 3.29 17.46
N SER A 23 -2.06 4.51 17.20
CA SER A 23 -2.89 5.72 17.23
C SER A 23 -3.78 5.79 15.99
N MET A 24 -3.26 5.42 14.81
CA MET A 24 -4.02 5.36 13.56
C MET A 24 -5.19 4.37 13.66
N ASP A 25 -4.99 3.22 14.31
CA ASP A 25 -6.03 2.21 14.51
C ASP A 25 -7.25 2.79 15.23
N VAL A 26 -7.05 3.63 16.25
CA VAL A 26 -8.16 4.29 16.95
C VAL A 26 -8.95 5.19 15.99
N PHE A 27 -8.26 5.96 15.15
CA PHE A 27 -8.88 6.88 14.21
C PHE A 27 -9.61 6.16 13.07
N ASN A 28 -9.18 4.95 12.68
CA ASN A 28 -9.87 4.16 11.67
C ASN A 28 -11.33 3.86 12.04
N TYR A 29 -11.62 3.76 13.35
CA TYR A 29 -12.96 3.46 13.85
C TYR A 29 -13.78 4.70 14.22
N LEU A 30 -13.21 5.91 14.13
CA LEU A 30 -13.95 7.11 14.44
C LEU A 30 -14.89 7.51 13.28
N PRO A 31 -16.17 7.82 13.58
CA PRO A 31 -17.06 8.35 12.57
C PRO A 31 -16.60 9.75 12.14
N ALA A 32 -16.98 10.15 10.92
CA ALA A 32 -16.75 11.51 10.46
C ALA A 32 -17.48 12.53 11.37
N GLU A 33 -16.78 13.58 11.79
CA GLU A 33 -17.39 14.69 12.52
C GLU A 33 -18.32 15.49 11.58
N LYS A 34 -19.55 15.78 12.03
CA LYS A 34 -20.52 16.58 11.27
C LYS A 34 -20.64 17.99 11.86
N GLY A 35 -20.76 19.00 10.99
CA GLY A 35 -21.08 20.37 11.38
C GLY A 35 -19.94 21.16 12.03
N SER A 36 -18.70 20.65 12.00
CA SER A 36 -17.51 21.37 12.44
C SER A 36 -16.90 22.15 11.28
N ARG A 37 -16.47 23.40 11.51
CA ARG A 37 -15.62 24.12 10.56
C ARG A 37 -14.20 23.55 10.49
N LEU A 38 -13.78 22.78 11.51
CA LEU A 38 -12.46 22.16 11.54
C LEU A 38 -12.47 20.88 10.69
N GLN A 39 -11.71 20.87 9.60
CA GLN A 39 -11.49 19.69 8.78
C GLN A 39 -10.16 19.07 9.18
N VAL A 40 -10.23 18.02 10.00
CA VAL A 40 -9.04 17.31 10.48
C VAL A 40 -8.63 16.25 9.48
N GLU A 41 -7.42 16.36 8.97
CA GLU A 41 -6.72 15.34 8.20
C GLU A 41 -5.65 14.71 9.08
N ILE A 42 -5.71 13.38 9.22
CA ILE A 42 -4.77 12.62 10.01
C ILE A 42 -3.78 11.97 9.06
N ILE A 43 -2.50 12.10 9.37
CA ILE A 43 -1.43 11.65 8.51
C ILE A 43 -0.47 10.82 9.36
N ASN A 44 -0.12 9.64 8.87
CA ASN A 44 1.01 8.92 9.43
C ASN A 44 2.28 9.36 8.69
N ALA A 45 3.25 9.88 9.44
CA ALA A 45 4.51 10.37 8.88
C ALA A 45 5.25 9.27 8.11
N SER A 46 5.32 8.06 8.67
CA SER A 46 6.04 6.95 8.06
C SER A 46 5.32 6.39 6.82
N ASP A 47 3.98 6.34 6.81
CA ASP A 47 3.20 5.97 5.61
C ASP A 47 3.43 6.97 4.49
N TYR A 48 3.47 8.25 4.84
CA TYR A 48 3.74 9.28 3.85
C TYR A 48 5.15 9.19 3.26
N LEU A 49 6.18 8.95 4.10
CA LEU A 49 7.55 8.73 3.60
C LEU A 49 7.64 7.50 2.69
N ALA A 50 6.90 6.44 3.01
CA ALA A 50 6.78 5.27 2.15
C ALA A 50 6.09 5.60 0.81
N GLU A 51 5.01 6.38 0.83
CA GLU A 51 4.34 6.84 -0.39
C GLU A 51 5.25 7.70 -1.27
N GLN A 52 6.08 8.58 -0.70
CA GLN A 52 7.03 9.38 -1.48
C GLN A 52 8.06 8.53 -2.22
N LEU A 53 8.48 7.40 -1.63
CA LEU A 53 9.39 6.47 -2.29
C LEU A 53 8.67 5.65 -3.37
N LEU A 54 7.46 5.16 -3.08
CA LEU A 54 6.83 4.08 -3.86
C LEU A 54 5.82 4.57 -4.91
N VAL A 55 5.23 5.76 -4.74
CA VAL A 55 4.13 6.26 -5.58
C VAL A 55 4.64 7.32 -6.56
N ASP A 56 4.27 7.18 -7.84
CA ASP A 56 4.72 8.05 -8.94
C ASP A 56 6.26 8.09 -9.12
N THR A 57 6.96 7.01 -8.77
CA THR A 57 8.42 6.91 -8.94
C THR A 57 8.80 5.69 -9.78
N ASP A 58 10.04 5.70 -10.30
CA ASP A 58 10.64 4.55 -11.01
C ASP A 58 11.33 3.55 -10.07
N PHE A 59 11.16 3.71 -8.75
CA PHE A 59 11.77 2.80 -7.77
C PHE A 59 11.18 1.39 -7.84
N LEU A 60 9.87 1.28 -8.02
CA LEU A 60 9.18 0.00 -8.17
C LEU A 60 9.15 -0.42 -9.66
N PRO A 61 9.84 -1.52 -10.02
CA PRO A 61 9.72 -2.10 -11.34
C PRO A 61 8.35 -2.76 -11.51
N VAL A 62 7.92 -2.84 -12.76
CA VAL A 62 6.73 -3.59 -13.16
C VAL A 62 7.17 -5.02 -13.52
N PRO A 63 6.65 -6.07 -12.85
CA PRO A 63 6.88 -7.44 -13.27
C PRO A 63 6.18 -7.75 -14.59
N GLU A 64 6.82 -8.55 -15.44
CA GLU A 64 6.22 -9.11 -16.65
C GLU A 64 5.30 -10.30 -16.33
N ASP A 65 4.63 -10.84 -17.35
CA ASP A 65 3.70 -11.98 -17.22
C ASP A 65 4.38 -13.18 -16.54
N GLY A 66 3.86 -13.57 -15.37
CA GLY A 66 4.39 -14.67 -14.56
C GLY A 66 5.61 -14.32 -13.68
N GLU A 67 6.12 -13.09 -13.74
CA GLU A 67 7.15 -12.61 -12.81
C GLU A 67 6.52 -12.10 -11.50
N ALA A 68 7.16 -12.34 -10.36
CA ALA A 68 6.77 -11.73 -9.08
C ALA A 68 7.51 -10.40 -8.85
N LEU A 69 6.87 -9.44 -8.18
CA LEU A 69 7.62 -8.35 -7.54
C LEU A 69 8.07 -8.82 -6.15
N HIS A 70 9.36 -8.70 -5.83
CA HIS A 70 9.90 -9.02 -4.51
C HIS A 70 10.45 -7.77 -3.83
N VAL A 71 9.76 -7.30 -2.80
CA VAL A 71 10.14 -6.16 -1.97
C VAL A 71 10.86 -6.66 -0.71
N VAL A 72 12.18 -6.54 -0.66
CA VAL A 72 12.97 -6.90 0.53
C VAL A 72 13.22 -5.67 1.39
N ILE A 73 12.78 -5.72 2.64
CA ILE A 73 12.88 -4.64 3.62
C ILE A 73 13.85 -5.07 4.71
N ALA A 74 14.99 -4.41 4.81
CA ALA A 74 15.96 -4.65 5.88
C ALA A 74 15.63 -3.77 7.09
N GLY A 75 15.50 -4.39 8.27
CA GLY A 75 15.02 -3.77 9.49
C GLY A 75 13.52 -3.94 9.72
N PHE A 76 13.08 -3.76 10.97
CA PHE A 76 11.66 -3.85 11.38
C PHE A 76 11.18 -2.60 12.13
N THR A 77 11.54 -1.42 11.60
CA THR A 77 11.19 -0.11 12.18
C THR A 77 9.75 0.32 11.87
N ARG A 78 9.34 1.51 12.30
CA ARG A 78 8.05 2.10 11.90
C ARG A 78 8.00 2.34 10.39
N THR A 79 9.06 2.92 9.83
CA THR A 79 9.21 3.13 8.39
C THR A 79 9.21 1.82 7.62
N ALA A 80 9.92 0.79 8.11
CA ALA A 80 9.91 -0.55 7.49
C ALA A 80 8.48 -1.11 7.35
N ARG A 81 7.70 -1.07 8.43
CA ARG A 81 6.30 -1.53 8.41
C ARG A 81 5.42 -0.69 7.49
N SER A 82 5.66 0.61 7.41
CA SER A 82 4.91 1.52 6.53
C SER A 82 5.20 1.25 5.06
N ILE A 83 6.47 0.99 4.70
CA ILE A 83 6.87 0.55 3.37
C ILE A 83 6.15 -0.74 2.99
N ALA A 84 6.12 -1.72 3.91
CA ALA A 84 5.41 -2.97 3.69
C ALA A 84 3.90 -2.76 3.49
N SER A 85 3.26 -1.97 4.36
CA SER A 85 1.82 -1.68 4.27
C SER A 85 1.43 -0.90 3.02
N VAL A 86 2.26 0.05 2.56
CA VAL A 86 2.03 0.80 1.33
C VAL A 86 2.27 -0.08 0.11
N ALA A 87 3.38 -0.84 0.08
CA ALA A 87 3.66 -1.79 -1.00
C ALA A 87 2.53 -2.83 -1.14
N ALA A 88 2.08 -3.41 -0.03
CA ALA A 88 0.96 -4.35 -0.01
C ALA A 88 -0.35 -3.76 -0.53
N GLN A 89 -0.52 -2.43 -0.49
CA GLN A 89 -1.72 -1.76 -0.98
C GLN A 89 -1.62 -1.23 -2.41
N ILE A 90 -0.44 -1.20 -3.03
CA ILE A 90 -0.28 -0.63 -4.38
C ILE A 90 0.31 -1.62 -5.39
N CYS A 91 1.06 -2.63 -4.94
CA CYS A 91 1.76 -3.60 -5.78
C CYS A 91 0.85 -4.77 -6.15
N HIS A 92 -0.24 -4.48 -6.86
CA HIS A 92 -1.15 -5.48 -7.42
C HIS A 92 -1.01 -5.48 -8.94
N PHE A 93 -0.75 -6.65 -9.50
CA PHE A 93 -0.43 -6.79 -10.92
C PHE A 93 -1.38 -7.80 -11.58
N PRO A 94 -1.98 -7.45 -12.73
CA PRO A 94 -2.99 -8.27 -13.41
C PRO A 94 -2.45 -9.61 -13.90
N LYS A 95 -1.18 -9.64 -14.34
CA LYS A 95 -0.52 -10.79 -14.96
C LYS A 95 0.77 -11.21 -14.26
N GLY A 96 1.12 -10.53 -13.18
CA GLY A 96 2.28 -10.86 -12.35
C GLY A 96 1.99 -12.05 -11.44
N GLY A 97 3.07 -12.70 -11.00
CA GLY A 97 3.04 -13.50 -9.78
C GLY A 97 2.72 -12.64 -8.55
N ARG A 98 2.51 -13.29 -7.42
CA ARG A 98 2.22 -12.61 -6.16
C ARG A 98 3.35 -11.67 -5.78
N THR A 99 3.02 -10.50 -5.26
CA THR A 99 4.00 -9.60 -4.66
C THR A 99 4.49 -10.22 -3.36
N VAL A 100 5.79 -10.45 -3.23
CA VAL A 100 6.43 -10.99 -2.02
C VAL A 100 7.05 -9.84 -1.23
N ILE A 101 6.65 -9.70 0.03
CA ILE A 101 7.16 -8.68 0.95
C ILE A 101 7.95 -9.38 2.05
N SER A 102 9.27 -9.14 2.08
CA SER A 102 10.19 -9.84 2.97
C SER A 102 10.80 -8.88 3.98
N PHE A 103 10.64 -9.16 5.27
CA PHE A 103 11.41 -8.49 6.32
C PHE A 103 12.68 -9.27 6.65
N VAL A 104 13.80 -8.55 6.77
CA VAL A 104 15.10 -9.11 7.19
C VAL A 104 15.61 -8.32 8.38
N ASP A 105 15.59 -8.92 9.57
CA ASP A 105 16.09 -8.29 10.78
C ASP A 105 16.32 -9.36 11.87
N PRO A 106 17.25 -9.20 12.82
CA PRO A 106 17.37 -10.15 13.93
C PRO A 106 16.15 -10.12 14.87
N GLY A 107 15.81 -11.29 15.44
CA GLY A 107 14.70 -11.46 16.36
C GLY A 107 13.33 -11.43 15.68
N MET A 108 13.22 -11.93 14.44
CA MET A 108 11.98 -11.90 13.67
C MET A 108 10.90 -12.79 14.21
N GLN A 109 11.19 -13.83 14.99
CA GLN A 109 10.12 -14.65 15.55
C GLN A 109 9.13 -13.80 16.37
N GLU A 110 9.63 -13.06 17.37
CA GLU A 110 8.77 -12.23 18.23
C GLU A 110 8.14 -11.06 17.46
N LYS A 111 8.87 -10.44 16.54
CA LYS A 111 8.35 -9.31 15.74
C LYS A 111 7.25 -9.76 14.77
N MET A 112 7.43 -10.92 14.13
CA MET A 112 6.41 -11.57 13.30
C MET A 112 5.18 -11.91 14.12
N ASP A 113 5.34 -12.59 15.26
CA ASP A 113 4.20 -13.01 16.10
C ASP A 113 3.34 -11.79 16.51
N ASN A 114 3.99 -10.69 16.91
CA ASN A 114 3.30 -9.44 17.21
C ASN A 114 2.64 -8.81 15.97
N TYR A 115 3.31 -8.79 14.81
CA TYR A 115 2.77 -8.20 13.59
C TYR A 115 1.56 -8.99 13.05
N VAL A 116 1.65 -10.32 13.07
CA VAL A 116 0.56 -11.23 12.70
C VAL A 116 -0.62 -11.08 13.66
N SER A 117 -0.36 -11.03 14.97
CA SER A 117 -1.42 -10.80 15.96
C SER A 117 -2.16 -9.48 15.76
N ASN A 118 -1.45 -8.42 15.38
CA ASN A 118 -2.07 -7.10 15.18
C ASN A 118 -2.86 -7.00 13.85
N HIS A 119 -2.61 -7.90 12.90
CA HIS A 119 -3.28 -7.93 11.59
C HIS A 119 -3.87 -9.32 11.31
N GLN A 120 -4.54 -9.91 12.31
CA GLN A 120 -5.02 -11.29 12.23
C GLN A 120 -5.90 -11.53 10.99
N SER A 121 -6.79 -10.60 10.65
CA SER A 121 -7.67 -10.73 9.48
C SER A 121 -6.88 -10.83 8.17
N LEU A 122 -5.78 -10.08 8.02
CA LEU A 122 -4.89 -10.14 6.87
C LEU A 122 -4.17 -11.49 6.79
N PHE A 123 -3.55 -11.93 7.89
CA PHE A 123 -2.75 -13.14 7.91
C PHE A 123 -3.57 -14.44 7.90
N ASP A 124 -4.84 -14.38 8.30
CA ASP A 124 -5.80 -15.48 8.12
C ASP A 124 -6.05 -15.80 6.62
N LEU A 125 -5.80 -14.83 5.74
CA LEU A 125 -5.96 -14.94 4.29
C LEU A 125 -4.64 -14.92 3.50
N SER A 126 -3.51 -14.69 4.15
CA SER A 126 -2.22 -14.53 3.48
C SER A 126 -1.37 -15.80 3.58
N HIS A 127 -0.56 -16.05 2.56
CA HIS A 127 0.61 -16.90 2.75
C HIS A 127 1.69 -16.12 3.48
N TYR A 128 2.33 -16.75 4.44
CA TYR A 128 3.52 -16.17 5.05
C TYR A 128 4.52 -17.24 5.49
N THR A 129 5.80 -16.87 5.53
CA THR A 129 6.87 -17.79 5.89
C THR A 129 7.77 -17.18 6.94
N TYR A 130 8.08 -17.94 7.98
CA TYR A 130 9.20 -17.67 8.89
C TYR A 130 10.46 -18.42 8.42
N ILE A 131 11.58 -17.71 8.31
CA ILE A 131 12.86 -18.24 7.83
C ILE A 131 13.95 -17.91 8.85
N SER A 132 14.76 -18.91 9.21
CA SER A 132 15.88 -18.76 10.14
C SER A 132 17.04 -19.66 9.72
N PRO A 133 18.24 -19.53 10.34
CA PRO A 133 19.35 -20.45 10.07
C PRO A 133 19.05 -21.92 10.37
N VAL A 134 18.05 -22.20 11.21
CA VAL A 134 17.69 -23.57 11.61
C VAL A 134 16.58 -24.19 10.75
N GLY A 135 15.87 -23.39 9.94
CA GLY A 135 14.81 -23.90 9.08
C GLY A 135 13.80 -22.87 8.61
N ARG A 136 12.81 -23.35 7.86
CA ARG A 136 11.72 -22.60 7.25
C ARG A 136 10.37 -23.18 7.70
N THR A 137 9.45 -22.31 8.13
CA THR A 137 8.07 -22.67 8.48
C THR A 137 7.11 -21.85 7.63
N GLY A 138 6.30 -22.52 6.81
CA GLY A 138 5.30 -21.88 5.95
C GLY A 138 3.90 -21.96 6.57
N TYR A 139 3.12 -20.92 6.34
CA TYR A 139 1.73 -20.77 6.75
C TYR A 139 0.89 -20.43 5.52
N VAL A 140 -0.28 -21.06 5.42
CA VAL A 140 -1.19 -20.94 4.29
C VAL A 140 -2.52 -20.30 4.75
N PRO A 141 -3.28 -19.68 3.83
CA PRO A 141 -4.60 -19.14 4.13
C PRO A 141 -5.51 -20.17 4.79
N LYS A 142 -6.37 -19.73 5.72
CA LYS A 142 -7.33 -20.64 6.37
C LYS A 142 -8.33 -21.14 5.33
N ASN A 143 -8.43 -22.47 5.20
CA ASN A 143 -9.22 -23.21 4.19
C ASN A 143 -10.69 -22.77 4.00
N GLY A 144 -11.28 -22.05 4.95
CA GLY A 144 -12.67 -21.59 4.88
C GLY A 144 -12.90 -20.36 4.00
N TYR A 145 -11.84 -19.66 3.58
CA TYR A 145 -11.96 -18.41 2.83
C TYR A 145 -11.57 -18.54 1.36
N GLY A 146 -10.63 -19.42 1.03
CA GLY A 146 -10.02 -19.52 -0.30
C GLY A 146 -8.65 -18.87 -0.35
N ASP A 147 -8.03 -18.89 -1.53
CA ASP A 147 -6.68 -18.35 -1.75
C ASP A 147 -6.70 -17.38 -2.95
N PHE A 148 -6.97 -16.12 -2.65
CA PHE A 148 -7.23 -15.06 -3.64
C PHE A 148 -6.47 -13.76 -3.38
N LEU A 149 -5.67 -13.69 -2.32
CA LEU A 149 -4.76 -12.54 -2.11
C LEU A 149 -3.52 -12.71 -2.99
N ASP A 150 -3.09 -11.63 -3.62
CA ASP A 150 -1.91 -11.60 -4.50
C ASP A 150 -0.66 -11.03 -3.81
N VAL A 151 -0.66 -11.01 -2.47
CA VAL A 151 0.48 -10.57 -1.64
C VAL A 151 0.87 -11.70 -0.67
N GLU A 152 2.17 -11.96 -0.56
CA GLU A 152 2.75 -12.92 0.38
C GLU A 152 3.84 -12.28 1.25
N TRP A 153 4.11 -12.88 2.40
CA TRP A 153 5.02 -12.32 3.40
C TRP A 153 6.14 -13.29 3.76
N GLU A 154 7.38 -12.80 3.88
CA GLU A 154 8.47 -13.56 4.50
C GLU A 154 9.08 -12.79 5.68
N PHE A 155 9.40 -13.51 6.75
CA PHE A 155 10.03 -12.96 7.96
C PHE A 155 11.33 -13.72 8.19
N ILE A 156 12.46 -13.06 7.91
CA ILE A 156 13.77 -13.66 7.91
C ILE A 156 14.52 -13.23 9.17
N ASP A 157 14.68 -14.17 10.11
CA ASP A 157 15.38 -13.97 11.37
C ASP A 157 16.88 -14.10 11.17
N SER A 158 17.48 -13.05 10.61
CA SER A 158 18.92 -12.96 10.48
C SER A 158 19.39 -11.55 10.21
N HIS A 159 20.68 -11.33 10.40
CA HIS A 159 21.31 -10.09 9.98
C HIS A 159 21.48 -10.07 8.45
N LEU A 160 21.35 -8.89 7.83
CA LEU A 160 21.49 -8.71 6.38
C LEU A 160 22.85 -9.21 5.84
N SER A 161 23.90 -9.12 6.66
CA SER A 161 25.26 -9.58 6.33
C SER A 161 25.50 -11.07 6.55
N SER A 162 24.53 -11.83 7.06
CA SER A 162 24.66 -13.28 7.27
C SER A 162 24.80 -14.04 5.95
N GLU A 163 25.47 -15.21 5.97
CA GLU A 163 25.57 -16.05 4.77
C GLU A 163 24.19 -16.49 4.24
N LEU A 164 23.24 -16.76 5.16
CA LEU A 164 21.85 -17.09 4.82
C LEU A 164 21.23 -16.01 3.93
N VAL A 165 21.21 -14.77 4.41
CA VAL A 165 20.57 -13.65 3.70
C VAL A 165 21.36 -13.28 2.45
N ARG A 166 22.70 -13.26 2.52
CA ARG A 166 23.54 -12.94 1.37
C ARG A 166 23.33 -13.93 0.22
N GLY A 167 23.34 -15.23 0.52
CA GLY A 167 23.07 -16.27 -0.47
C GLY A 167 21.65 -16.19 -1.04
N GLN A 168 20.68 -15.76 -0.22
CA GLN A 168 19.30 -15.56 -0.67
C GLN A 168 19.18 -14.34 -1.61
N LEU A 169 19.78 -13.21 -1.26
CA LEU A 169 19.85 -12.01 -2.11
C LEU A 169 20.55 -12.28 -3.44
N GLU A 170 21.63 -13.06 -3.46
CA GLU A 170 22.31 -13.44 -4.70
C GLU A 170 21.44 -14.29 -5.61
N LYS A 171 20.71 -15.27 -5.04
CA LYS A 171 19.75 -16.07 -5.80
C LYS A 171 18.62 -15.21 -6.34
N TRP A 172 18.05 -14.36 -5.50
CA TRP A 172 16.94 -13.50 -5.86
C TRP A 172 17.29 -12.47 -6.92
N ALA A 173 18.46 -11.84 -6.82
CA ALA A 173 18.93 -10.88 -7.82
C ALA A 173 19.24 -11.54 -9.18
N ALA A 174 19.45 -12.85 -9.21
CA ALA A 174 19.72 -13.62 -10.42
C ALA A 174 18.49 -14.37 -10.97
N ASP A 175 17.35 -14.34 -10.26
CA ASP A 175 16.16 -15.07 -10.65
C ASP A 175 15.36 -14.28 -11.70
N PRO A 176 15.27 -14.77 -12.96
CA PRO A 176 14.53 -14.07 -14.00
C PRO A 176 13.01 -14.10 -13.78
N LYS A 177 12.50 -14.88 -12.82
CA LYS A 177 11.07 -14.95 -12.50
C LYS A 177 10.62 -13.92 -11.47
N GLN A 178 11.49 -12.99 -11.08
CA GLN A 178 11.09 -11.90 -10.20
C GLN A 178 11.86 -10.62 -10.47
N LYS A 179 11.20 -9.51 -10.18
CA LYS A 179 11.82 -8.20 -10.08
C LYS A 179 12.11 -7.91 -8.60
N LEU A 180 13.38 -7.86 -8.23
CA LEU A 180 13.81 -7.58 -6.87
C LEU A 180 13.95 -6.06 -6.65
N VAL A 181 13.49 -5.58 -5.49
CA VAL A 181 13.83 -4.25 -4.95
C VAL A 181 14.22 -4.39 -3.47
N MET A 182 15.05 -3.46 -2.99
CA MET A 182 15.47 -3.45 -1.59
C MET A 182 15.22 -2.10 -0.93
N VAL A 183 14.72 -2.11 0.29
CA VAL A 183 14.53 -0.91 1.12
C VAL A 183 15.23 -1.13 2.47
N LEU A 184 16.21 -0.29 2.78
CA LEU A 184 17.00 -0.38 4.02
C LEU A 184 16.48 0.64 5.04
N CYS A 185 15.76 0.14 6.04
CA CYS A 185 14.99 0.94 7.00
C CYS A 185 15.61 0.90 8.41
N TYR A 186 16.88 1.25 8.53
CA TYR A 186 17.58 1.33 9.82
C TYR A 186 17.39 2.72 10.45
N GLU A 187 17.15 2.77 11.77
CA GLU A 187 17.06 4.05 12.51
C GLU A 187 18.42 4.78 12.54
N ASP A 188 19.52 4.03 12.61
CA ASP A 188 20.87 4.59 12.51
C ASP A 188 21.27 4.75 11.04
N ALA A 189 21.47 6.01 10.62
CA ALA A 189 21.86 6.34 9.26
C ALA A 189 23.19 5.69 8.85
N ALA A 190 24.15 5.58 9.78
CA ALA A 190 25.45 4.96 9.51
C ALA A 190 25.30 3.45 9.25
N ALA A 191 24.48 2.75 10.04
CA ALA A 191 24.13 1.36 9.81
C ALA A 191 23.44 1.16 8.45
N GLY A 192 22.50 2.02 8.08
CA GLY A 192 21.82 1.95 6.78
C GLY A 192 22.75 2.14 5.59
N ILE A 193 23.63 3.13 5.65
CA ILE A 193 24.66 3.36 4.62
C ILE A 193 25.62 2.18 4.56
N SER A 194 26.13 1.73 5.70
CA SER A 194 27.04 0.57 5.75
C SER A 194 26.40 -0.68 5.18
N ALA A 195 25.13 -0.95 5.52
CA ALA A 195 24.36 -2.06 4.98
C ALA A 195 24.26 -2.00 3.46
N ALA A 196 23.94 -0.82 2.89
CA ALA A 196 23.91 -0.61 1.45
C ALA A 196 25.28 -0.97 0.84
N LEU A 197 26.35 -0.29 1.26
CA LEU A 197 27.67 -0.43 0.64
C LEU A 197 28.25 -1.86 0.65
N HIS A 198 27.73 -2.74 1.52
CA HIS A 198 28.19 -4.13 1.66
C HIS A 198 27.21 -5.20 1.15
N LEU A 199 26.14 -4.80 0.46
CA LEU A 199 25.25 -5.72 -0.25
C LEU A 199 26.03 -6.62 -1.25
N PRO A 200 25.55 -7.84 -1.54
CA PRO A 200 26.19 -8.70 -2.53
C PRO A 200 26.31 -8.01 -3.90
N LYS A 201 27.45 -8.18 -4.58
CA LYS A 201 27.70 -7.54 -5.89
C LYS A 201 26.64 -7.91 -6.95
N ALA A 202 26.00 -9.06 -6.82
CA ALA A 202 24.91 -9.49 -7.70
C ALA A 202 23.73 -8.50 -7.70
N VAL A 203 23.41 -7.90 -6.54
CA VAL A 203 22.36 -6.89 -6.39
C VAL A 203 22.65 -5.69 -7.30
N TYR A 204 23.87 -5.14 -7.20
CA TYR A 204 24.27 -3.97 -7.99
C TYR A 204 24.43 -4.26 -9.48
N LYS A 205 25.05 -5.40 -9.83
CA LYS A 205 25.22 -5.80 -11.23
C LYS A 205 23.90 -6.11 -11.93
N GLY A 206 22.91 -6.60 -11.17
CA GLY A 206 21.56 -6.87 -11.67
C GLY A 206 20.69 -5.62 -11.84
N GLY A 207 21.18 -4.43 -11.45
CA GLY A 207 20.40 -3.20 -11.53
C GLY A 207 19.24 -3.14 -10.53
N VAL A 208 19.30 -3.92 -9.44
CA VAL A 208 18.28 -3.93 -8.39
C VAL A 208 18.17 -2.53 -7.77
N PRO A 209 16.98 -1.91 -7.76
CA PRO A 209 16.74 -0.66 -7.05
C PRO A 209 16.96 -0.85 -5.54
N VAL A 210 17.75 0.03 -4.93
CA VAL A 210 18.03 0.01 -3.49
C VAL A 210 17.74 1.38 -2.89
N ALA A 211 16.74 1.45 -2.01
CA ALA A 211 16.40 2.65 -1.26
C ALA A 211 17.00 2.59 0.15
N VAL A 212 17.58 3.69 0.62
CA VAL A 212 18.17 3.79 1.96
C VAL A 212 17.45 4.89 2.73
N TYR A 213 16.89 4.54 3.89
CA TYR A 213 16.24 5.51 4.77
C TYR A 213 17.29 6.47 5.34
N GLN A 214 17.02 7.77 5.26
CA GLN A 214 17.88 8.84 5.76
C GLN A 214 17.05 9.87 6.52
N LYS A 215 17.43 10.11 7.78
CA LYS A 215 16.77 11.12 8.62
C LYS A 215 17.36 12.51 8.41
N ASP A 216 18.69 12.65 8.45
CA ASP A 216 19.33 13.97 8.52
C ASP A 216 20.37 14.23 7.40
N HIS A 217 21.13 13.24 6.94
CA HIS A 217 22.38 13.46 6.17
C HIS A 217 22.62 12.45 5.02
N PRO A 218 22.13 12.71 3.78
CA PRO A 218 22.31 11.81 2.64
C PRO A 218 23.66 11.98 1.92
N GLU A 219 24.54 12.89 2.35
CA GLU A 219 25.72 13.30 1.58
C GLU A 219 26.71 12.14 1.33
N VAL A 220 26.84 11.23 2.29
CA VAL A 220 27.69 10.03 2.13
C VAL A 220 27.11 9.09 1.07
N LEU A 221 25.79 8.95 1.03
CA LEU A 221 25.12 8.13 0.00
C LEU A 221 25.26 8.78 -1.38
N ASN A 222 25.14 10.10 -1.47
CA ASN A 222 25.35 10.87 -2.70
C ASN A 222 26.81 10.74 -3.19
N ALA A 223 27.78 10.77 -2.28
CA ALA A 223 29.18 10.52 -2.62
C ALA A 223 29.41 9.08 -3.11
N ALA A 224 28.75 8.09 -2.50
CA ALA A 224 28.82 6.71 -2.95
C ALA A 224 28.23 6.53 -4.37
N LEU A 225 27.09 7.15 -4.65
CA LEU A 225 26.46 7.18 -5.97
C LEU A 225 27.41 7.72 -7.05
N ALA A 226 28.12 8.82 -6.75
CA ALA A 226 29.07 9.45 -7.67
C ALA A 226 30.25 8.53 -8.08
N THR A 227 30.51 7.44 -7.35
CA THR A 227 31.53 6.45 -7.72
C THR A 227 31.14 5.54 -8.89
N GLY A 228 29.83 5.46 -9.20
CA GLY A 228 29.29 4.52 -10.19
C GLY A 228 29.33 3.04 -9.79
N GLN A 229 29.78 2.71 -8.57
CA GLN A 229 29.94 1.31 -8.12
C GLN A 229 28.65 0.67 -7.62
N PHE A 230 27.67 1.48 -7.21
CA PHE A 230 26.54 1.02 -6.39
C PHE A 230 25.18 1.07 -7.11
N GLY A 231 25.16 0.99 -8.45
CA GLY A 231 23.92 0.85 -9.22
C GLY A 231 22.87 1.92 -8.93
N ALA A 232 21.59 1.51 -8.87
CA ALA A 232 20.44 2.39 -8.62
C ALA A 232 20.18 2.54 -7.10
N LEU A 233 21.05 3.29 -6.41
CA LEU A 233 20.79 3.72 -5.03
C LEU A 233 19.91 4.97 -5.00
N THR A 234 19.03 5.07 -4.01
CA THR A 234 18.19 6.25 -3.76
C THR A 234 18.06 6.49 -2.26
N SER A 235 18.17 7.74 -1.81
CA SER A 235 17.81 8.11 -0.44
C SER A 235 16.30 8.41 -0.35
N PHE A 236 15.67 8.02 0.76
CA PHE A 236 14.32 8.45 1.09
C PHE A 236 14.21 8.76 2.59
N GLY A 237 13.23 9.55 3.00
CA GLY A 237 13.06 9.96 4.40
C GLY A 237 12.97 11.48 4.56
N GLU A 238 13.11 11.96 5.79
CA GLU A 238 12.98 13.39 6.13
C GLU A 238 14.02 14.27 5.40
N ALA A 239 15.18 13.71 5.08
CA ALA A 239 16.25 14.41 4.36
C ALA A 239 16.19 14.29 2.82
N ALA A 240 15.15 13.65 2.26
CA ALA A 240 15.03 13.50 0.81
C ALA A 240 14.54 14.79 0.12
N GLU A 241 15.13 15.11 -1.04
CA GLU A 241 14.71 16.22 -1.89
C GLU A 241 13.34 15.89 -2.56
N ASP A 242 12.51 16.91 -2.81
CA ASP A 242 11.20 16.83 -3.50
C ASP A 242 10.03 16.13 -2.78
N SER A 243 9.83 16.40 -1.49
CA SER A 243 8.60 15.96 -0.79
C SER A 243 7.39 16.89 -1.05
N ASP A 244 6.21 16.30 -1.26
CA ASP A 244 4.90 17.00 -1.15
C ASP A 244 4.64 17.41 0.31
N ALA A 245 5.38 18.42 0.81
CA ALA A 245 5.47 18.78 2.23
C ALA A 245 4.12 19.05 2.93
N LEU A 246 3.03 19.25 2.17
CA LEU A 246 1.68 19.48 2.66
C LEU A 246 0.71 18.32 2.38
N PHE A 247 1.20 17.17 1.90
CA PHE A 247 0.41 15.96 1.65
C PHE A 247 -0.76 16.18 0.68
N LEU A 248 -0.64 17.20 -0.18
CA LEU A 248 -1.74 17.71 -1.01
C LEU A 248 -2.03 16.79 -2.18
N ARG A 249 -0.99 16.21 -2.81
CA ARG A 249 -1.13 15.35 -3.99
C ARG A 249 -1.92 14.09 -3.64
N ARG A 250 -1.53 13.40 -2.55
CA ARG A 250 -2.25 12.20 -2.08
C ARG A 250 -3.71 12.51 -1.75
N SER A 251 -3.93 13.62 -1.03
CA SER A 251 -5.25 14.03 -0.57
C SER A 251 -6.13 14.43 -1.75
N LEU A 252 -5.59 15.17 -2.73
CA LEU A 252 -6.30 15.58 -3.94
C LEU A 252 -6.81 14.37 -4.72
N ARG A 253 -5.95 13.38 -4.98
CA ARG A 253 -6.37 12.19 -5.74
C ARG A 253 -7.33 11.31 -4.94
N GLY A 254 -7.11 11.14 -3.63
CA GLY A 254 -8.05 10.45 -2.74
C GLY A 254 -9.43 11.11 -2.69
N LYS A 255 -9.49 12.45 -2.63
CA LYS A 255 -10.74 13.24 -2.73
C LYS A 255 -11.50 12.94 -4.01
N ARG A 256 -10.80 12.84 -5.14
CA ARG A 256 -11.40 12.54 -6.44
C ARG A 256 -11.98 11.13 -6.49
N VAL A 257 -11.26 10.12 -5.97
CA VAL A 257 -11.79 8.75 -5.82
C VAL A 257 -13.08 8.75 -5.02
N ASN A 258 -13.06 9.35 -3.82
CA ASN A 258 -14.25 9.42 -2.97
C ASN A 258 -15.42 10.15 -3.64
N TYR A 259 -15.13 11.22 -4.40
CA TYR A 259 -16.18 11.98 -5.07
C TYR A 259 -16.92 11.17 -6.14
N LEU A 260 -16.24 10.22 -6.82
CA LEU A 260 -16.91 9.30 -7.74
C LEU A 260 -17.93 8.43 -7.00
N TYR A 261 -17.55 7.88 -5.84
CA TYR A 261 -18.46 7.11 -4.98
C TYR A 261 -19.64 7.96 -4.49
N ASP A 262 -19.38 9.17 -3.99
CA ASP A 262 -20.43 10.09 -3.54
C ASP A 262 -21.44 10.37 -4.66
N ARG A 263 -20.96 10.64 -5.88
CA ARG A 263 -21.84 10.91 -7.02
C ARG A 263 -22.63 9.67 -7.47
N LYS A 264 -22.02 8.48 -7.52
CA LYS A 264 -22.69 7.26 -7.94
C LYS A 264 -23.79 6.83 -6.95
N TYR A 265 -23.48 6.89 -5.66
CA TYR A 265 -24.33 6.34 -4.61
C TYR A 265 -25.17 7.40 -3.88
N GLY A 266 -25.33 8.58 -4.48
CA GLY A 266 -26.28 9.60 -4.02
C GLY A 266 -25.88 10.32 -2.74
N GLY A 267 -24.58 10.49 -2.47
CA GLY A 267 -24.06 11.25 -1.32
C GLY A 267 -24.37 12.75 -1.37
N GLY A 268 -24.68 13.28 -2.56
CA GLY A 268 -25.25 14.61 -2.77
C GLY A 268 -24.27 15.75 -2.46
N SER A 269 -22.97 15.48 -2.48
CA SER A 269 -21.94 16.49 -2.25
C SER A 269 -21.70 17.32 -3.51
N ALA A 270 -21.60 18.64 -3.37
CA ALA A 270 -21.42 19.53 -4.51
C ALA A 270 -19.98 19.45 -5.06
N THR A 271 -19.00 19.31 -4.18
CA THR A 271 -17.57 19.28 -4.53
C THR A 271 -16.85 18.04 -3.94
N PRO A 272 -15.66 17.70 -4.46
CA PRO A 272 -14.82 16.66 -3.86
C PRO A 272 -14.47 16.93 -2.40
N ASP A 273 -14.25 18.19 -2.02
CA ASP A 273 -13.95 18.58 -0.64
C ASP A 273 -15.16 18.37 0.29
N ASP A 274 -16.38 18.64 -0.19
CA ASP A 274 -17.60 18.38 0.58
C ASP A 274 -17.79 16.89 0.86
N ALA A 275 -17.56 16.05 -0.16
CA ALA A 275 -17.64 14.60 -0.03
C ALA A 275 -16.57 14.08 0.93
N TRP A 276 -15.35 14.61 0.83
CA TRP A 276 -14.22 14.22 1.66
C TRP A 276 -14.40 14.58 3.13
N ALA A 277 -14.95 15.77 3.43
CA ALA A 277 -15.18 16.22 4.79
C ALA A 277 -16.18 15.31 5.56
N ARG A 278 -17.07 14.61 4.84
CA ARG A 278 -18.06 13.69 5.41
C ARG A 278 -17.56 12.26 5.53
N LEU A 279 -16.38 11.97 4.99
CA LEU A 279 -15.87 10.61 4.89
C LEU A 279 -15.14 10.20 6.19
N PRO A 280 -15.47 9.04 6.78
CA PRO A 280 -14.70 8.48 7.88
C PRO A 280 -13.23 8.28 7.50
N PHE A 281 -12.35 8.40 8.49
CA PHE A 281 -10.90 8.42 8.24
C PHE A 281 -10.38 7.17 7.51
N ALA A 282 -10.84 5.98 7.89
CA ALA A 282 -10.40 4.76 7.23
C ALA A 282 -10.79 4.70 5.73
N HIS A 283 -11.95 5.24 5.36
CA HIS A 283 -12.36 5.35 3.96
C HIS A 283 -11.56 6.41 3.19
N LYS A 284 -11.06 7.46 3.87
CA LYS A 284 -10.07 8.39 3.29
C LYS A 284 -8.78 7.66 2.93
N LEU A 285 -8.25 6.83 3.84
CA LEU A 285 -7.06 6.03 3.59
C LEU A 285 -7.25 5.06 2.41
N SER A 286 -8.38 4.35 2.37
CA SER A 286 -8.71 3.45 1.25
C SER A 286 -8.80 4.19 -0.10
N SER A 287 -9.41 5.39 -0.12
CA SER A 287 -9.49 6.23 -1.31
C SER A 287 -8.11 6.70 -1.78
N ILE A 288 -7.21 7.01 -0.85
CA ILE A 288 -5.83 7.39 -1.17
C ILE A 288 -5.05 6.19 -1.69
N ALA A 289 -5.17 5.01 -1.07
CA ALA A 289 -4.53 3.79 -1.56
C ALA A 289 -4.98 3.43 -2.98
N SER A 290 -6.29 3.54 -3.26
CA SER A 290 -6.85 3.40 -4.61
C SER A 290 -6.16 4.34 -5.60
N ALA A 291 -6.15 5.64 -5.30
CA ALA A 291 -5.48 6.65 -6.13
C ALA A 291 -3.97 6.41 -6.32
N ASN A 292 -3.26 6.03 -5.26
CA ASN A 292 -1.82 5.81 -5.26
C ASN A 292 -1.42 4.54 -6.02
N SER A 293 -2.33 3.58 -6.18
CA SER A 293 -2.08 2.34 -6.92
C SER A 293 -2.19 2.50 -8.46
N ILE A 294 -2.96 3.49 -8.93
CA ILE A 294 -3.24 3.70 -10.37
C ILE A 294 -1.96 3.80 -11.22
N PRO A 295 -0.93 4.60 -10.87
CA PRO A 295 0.25 4.75 -11.71
C PRO A 295 0.95 3.44 -12.03
N LEU A 296 1.09 2.56 -11.04
CA LEU A 296 1.75 1.27 -11.20
C LEU A 296 0.92 0.32 -12.07
N LYS A 297 -0.41 0.30 -11.89
CA LYS A 297 -1.35 -0.46 -12.73
C LYS A 297 -1.30 -0.04 -14.19
N LEU A 298 -1.30 1.27 -14.44
CA LEU A 298 -1.23 1.82 -15.79
C LEU A 298 0.11 1.49 -16.47
N ARG A 299 1.23 1.62 -15.75
CA ARG A 299 2.54 1.19 -16.26
C ARG A 299 2.57 -0.30 -16.61
N ALA A 300 1.91 -1.15 -15.82
CA ALA A 300 1.81 -2.59 -16.10
C ALA A 300 1.13 -2.93 -17.43
N PHE A 301 0.30 -2.03 -17.95
CA PHE A 301 -0.35 -2.19 -19.24
C PHE A 301 0.19 -1.24 -20.33
N GLY A 302 1.16 -0.37 -20.01
CA GLY A 302 1.62 0.69 -20.92
C GLY A 302 0.51 1.68 -21.29
N ILE A 303 -0.41 1.96 -20.36
CA ILE A 303 -1.54 2.87 -20.58
C ILE A 303 -1.21 4.26 -20.04
N GLU A 304 -1.42 5.30 -20.84
CA GLU A 304 -1.35 6.68 -20.35
C GLU A 304 -2.64 7.08 -19.60
N PRO A 305 -2.57 7.89 -18.54
CA PRO A 305 -3.75 8.28 -17.73
C PRO A 305 -4.66 9.30 -18.42
N THR A 306 -4.89 9.21 -19.73
CA THR A 306 -5.71 10.15 -20.51
C THR A 306 -7.08 9.58 -20.82
N ARG A 307 -8.09 10.45 -21.02
CA ARG A 307 -9.43 10.04 -21.46
C ARG A 307 -9.40 9.16 -22.71
N SER A 308 -8.62 9.54 -23.73
CA SER A 308 -8.50 8.77 -24.97
C SER A 308 -7.95 7.35 -24.75
N SER A 309 -6.97 7.20 -23.86
CA SER A 309 -6.36 5.90 -23.57
C SER A 309 -7.32 4.99 -22.79
N VAL A 310 -8.04 5.55 -21.81
CA VAL A 310 -8.97 4.80 -20.97
C VAL A 310 -10.26 4.43 -21.71
N ASP A 311 -10.79 5.30 -22.56
CA ASP A 311 -11.98 5.00 -23.36
C ASP A 311 -11.70 3.97 -24.47
N ALA A 312 -10.43 3.80 -24.86
CA ALA A 312 -9.98 2.84 -25.86
C ALA A 312 -9.60 1.46 -25.30
N LEU A 313 -9.78 1.23 -23.99
CA LEU A 313 -9.44 -0.05 -23.36
C LEU A 313 -10.30 -1.19 -23.93
N ALA A 314 -9.63 -2.30 -24.22
CA ALA A 314 -10.31 -3.56 -24.50
C ALA A 314 -11.04 -4.06 -23.24
N ALA A 315 -12.12 -4.83 -23.43
CA ALA A 315 -12.98 -5.26 -22.33
C ALA A 315 -12.24 -6.14 -21.30
N ASP A 316 -11.34 -7.00 -21.78
CA ASP A 316 -10.49 -7.88 -20.95
C ASP A 316 -9.47 -7.08 -20.12
N VAL A 317 -8.93 -5.99 -20.67
CA VAL A 317 -8.04 -5.07 -19.94
C VAL A 317 -8.80 -4.30 -18.87
N LEU A 318 -10.01 -3.84 -19.18
CA LEU A 318 -10.88 -3.18 -18.21
C LEU A 318 -11.22 -4.12 -17.05
N GLU A 319 -11.64 -5.35 -17.35
CA GLU A 319 -11.93 -6.38 -16.35
C GLU A 319 -10.72 -6.68 -15.47
N SER A 320 -9.53 -6.86 -16.07
CA SER A 320 -8.29 -7.10 -15.35
C SER A 320 -7.91 -5.93 -14.41
N LEU A 321 -8.10 -4.68 -14.85
CA LEU A 321 -7.86 -3.51 -14.02
C LEU A 321 -8.85 -3.42 -12.86
N SER A 322 -10.12 -3.78 -13.09
CA SER A 322 -11.15 -3.83 -12.05
C SER A 322 -10.84 -4.92 -11.01
N GLU A 323 -10.43 -6.12 -11.45
CA GLU A 323 -10.01 -7.19 -10.54
C GLU A 323 -8.83 -6.76 -9.65
N VAL A 324 -7.82 -6.13 -10.25
CA VAL A 324 -6.66 -5.61 -9.53
C VAL A 324 -7.04 -4.49 -8.54
N GLU A 325 -8.05 -3.68 -8.86
CA GLU A 325 -8.62 -2.70 -7.92
C GLU A 325 -9.36 -3.36 -6.75
N HIS A 326 -10.06 -4.47 -7.00
CA HIS A 326 -10.70 -5.24 -5.94
C HIS A 326 -9.68 -5.88 -4.99
N ARG A 327 -8.64 -6.53 -5.52
CA ARG A 327 -7.55 -7.10 -4.70
C ARG A 327 -6.90 -6.04 -3.82
N ARG A 328 -6.61 -4.87 -4.41
CA ARG A 328 -6.12 -3.70 -3.70
C ARG A 328 -7.08 -3.22 -2.60
N TRP A 329 -8.38 -3.19 -2.87
CA TRP A 329 -9.40 -2.82 -1.89
C TRP A 329 -9.42 -3.78 -0.71
N MET A 330 -9.33 -5.08 -0.97
CA MET A 330 -9.27 -6.11 0.08
C MET A 330 -8.12 -5.86 1.05
N LEU A 331 -6.92 -5.54 0.56
CA LEU A 331 -5.78 -5.25 1.42
C LEU A 331 -6.04 -4.04 2.33
N SER A 332 -6.63 -2.95 1.81
CA SER A 332 -6.99 -1.79 2.65
C SER A 332 -7.96 -2.16 3.77
N VAL A 333 -9.02 -2.92 3.49
CA VAL A 333 -10.01 -3.28 4.53
C VAL A 333 -9.48 -4.32 5.51
N LEU A 334 -8.58 -5.21 5.08
CA LEU A 334 -7.88 -6.15 5.96
C LEU A 334 -6.96 -5.43 6.94
N PHE A 335 -6.23 -4.40 6.49
CA PHE A 335 -5.46 -3.51 7.38
C PHE A 335 -6.35 -2.73 8.35
N MET A 336 -7.58 -2.40 7.96
CA MET A 336 -8.58 -1.80 8.85
C MET A 336 -9.19 -2.80 9.86
N GLY A 337 -8.80 -4.08 9.79
CA GLY A 337 -9.28 -5.13 10.68
C GLY A 337 -10.50 -5.91 10.17
N TYR A 338 -11.05 -5.57 9.00
CA TYR A 338 -12.15 -6.35 8.42
C TYR A 338 -11.71 -7.76 8.07
N CYS A 339 -12.59 -8.74 8.30
CA CYS A 339 -12.36 -10.13 7.95
C CYS A 339 -13.40 -10.63 6.94
N ALA A 340 -13.03 -11.66 6.20
CA ALA A 340 -13.92 -12.30 5.24
C ALA A 340 -15.13 -12.93 5.94
N ALA A 341 -16.30 -12.78 5.34
CA ALA A 341 -17.50 -13.43 5.84
C ALA A 341 -17.40 -14.95 5.75
N PRO A 342 -17.67 -15.68 6.86
CA PRO A 342 -17.72 -17.13 6.82
C PRO A 342 -18.88 -17.60 5.92
N ALA A 343 -18.78 -18.82 5.40
CA ALA A 343 -19.76 -19.40 4.48
C ALA A 343 -21.21 -19.33 5.01
N SER A 344 -21.41 -19.47 6.32
CA SER A 344 -22.74 -19.35 6.96
C SER A 344 -23.35 -17.96 6.80
N VAL A 345 -22.55 -16.89 6.91
CA VAL A 345 -23.00 -15.50 6.73
C VAL A 345 -23.20 -15.17 5.26
N ARG A 346 -22.40 -15.76 4.37
CA ARG A 346 -22.61 -15.64 2.92
C ARG A 346 -23.93 -16.29 2.49
N ALA A 347 -24.27 -17.43 3.09
CA ALA A 347 -25.53 -18.16 2.84
C ALA A 347 -26.76 -17.47 3.45
N ASP A 348 -26.64 -16.87 4.64
CA ASP A 348 -27.69 -16.09 5.28
C ASP A 348 -27.22 -14.67 5.63
N ARG A 349 -27.60 -13.72 4.78
CA ARG A 349 -27.24 -12.30 4.90
C ARG A 349 -28.11 -11.53 5.89
N SER A 350 -29.07 -12.17 6.57
CA SER A 350 -30.04 -11.51 7.47
C SER A 350 -29.37 -10.66 8.56
N ARG A 351 -28.20 -11.12 9.04
CA ARG A 351 -27.40 -10.43 10.08
C ARG A 351 -26.23 -9.63 9.53
N PHE A 352 -25.98 -9.61 8.22
CA PHE A 352 -24.77 -9.03 7.64
C PHE A 352 -24.54 -7.57 8.06
N LYS A 353 -25.59 -6.74 8.03
CA LYS A 353 -25.47 -5.33 8.41
C LYS A 353 -24.97 -5.14 9.84
N GLU A 354 -25.43 -5.99 10.77
CA GLU A 354 -24.95 -5.98 12.15
C GLU A 354 -23.49 -6.43 12.22
N LEU A 355 -23.17 -7.57 11.60
CA LEU A 355 -21.85 -8.18 11.61
C LEU A 355 -20.78 -7.27 10.97
N LYS A 356 -21.10 -6.59 9.87
CA LYS A 356 -20.20 -5.63 9.22
C LYS A 356 -19.84 -4.46 10.12
N THR A 357 -20.78 -3.97 10.91
CA THR A 357 -20.57 -2.78 11.75
C THR A 357 -19.97 -3.11 13.11
N LYS A 358 -20.35 -4.24 13.72
CA LYS A 358 -19.93 -4.60 15.08
C LYS A 358 -18.75 -5.56 15.14
N GLU A 359 -18.63 -6.43 14.16
CA GLU A 359 -17.65 -7.53 14.14
C GLU A 359 -16.68 -7.41 12.95
N PHE A 360 -16.77 -6.33 12.17
CA PHE A 360 -15.90 -6.06 11.02
C PHE A 360 -15.92 -7.19 9.97
N ILE A 361 -17.06 -7.87 9.81
CA ILE A 361 -17.21 -8.93 8.81
C ILE A 361 -17.68 -8.34 7.47
N HIS A 362 -16.93 -8.57 6.38
CA HIS A 362 -17.30 -8.09 5.04
C HIS A 362 -17.60 -9.25 4.07
N LEU A 363 -18.73 -9.18 3.36
CA LEU A 363 -19.10 -10.19 2.35
C LEU A 363 -18.14 -10.17 1.16
N ASP A 364 -17.73 -8.97 0.77
CA ASP A 364 -16.97 -8.76 -0.47
C ASP A 364 -15.46 -8.99 -0.33
N ILE A 365 -14.97 -9.38 0.85
CA ILE A 365 -13.61 -9.95 0.94
C ILE A 365 -13.71 -11.40 0.43
N ALA A 366 -13.67 -11.51 -0.89
CA ALA A 366 -13.93 -12.71 -1.68
C ALA A 366 -13.27 -12.59 -3.06
N PRO A 367 -13.13 -13.69 -3.82
CA PRO A 367 -12.68 -13.65 -5.21
C PRO A 367 -13.51 -12.70 -6.08
N PHE A 368 -12.89 -12.09 -7.08
CA PHE A 368 -13.52 -11.06 -7.92
C PHE A 368 -14.74 -11.59 -8.68
N GLU A 369 -14.70 -12.85 -9.08
CA GLU A 369 -15.77 -13.53 -9.80
C GLU A 369 -17.02 -13.76 -8.94
N GLU A 370 -16.90 -13.63 -7.61
CA GLU A 370 -18.00 -13.84 -6.65
C GLU A 370 -18.76 -12.55 -6.28
N ILE A 371 -18.31 -11.37 -6.75
CA ILE A 371 -18.77 -10.06 -6.26
C ILE A 371 -19.41 -9.17 -7.33
N ALA A 372 -20.40 -9.71 -8.05
CA ALA A 372 -21.03 -9.02 -9.19
C ALA A 372 -21.49 -7.56 -8.94
N GLU A 373 -21.93 -7.20 -7.72
CA GLU A 373 -22.35 -5.81 -7.39
C GLU A 373 -21.16 -4.87 -7.09
N GLU A 374 -20.03 -5.40 -6.62
CA GLU A 374 -18.84 -4.59 -6.29
C GLU A 374 -17.94 -4.41 -7.51
N ALA A 375 -17.95 -5.32 -8.48
CA ALA A 375 -17.23 -5.19 -9.74
C ALA A 375 -17.60 -3.89 -10.51
N ASP A 376 -18.83 -3.40 -10.35
CA ASP A 376 -19.26 -2.11 -10.90
C ASP A 376 -18.50 -0.93 -10.27
N LYS A 377 -18.17 -0.99 -8.97
CA LYS A 377 -17.39 0.04 -8.27
C LYS A 377 -15.98 0.14 -8.80
N ASP A 378 -15.33 -1.00 -8.92
CA ASP A 378 -13.96 -1.09 -9.44
C ASP A 378 -13.92 -0.55 -10.88
N THR A 379 -14.91 -0.92 -11.68
CA THR A 379 -15.07 -0.44 -13.06
C THR A 379 -15.27 1.07 -13.14
N ILE A 380 -16.04 1.67 -12.22
CA ILE A 380 -16.21 3.13 -12.13
C ILE A 380 -14.86 3.82 -11.87
N ILE A 381 -14.05 3.27 -10.97
CA ILE A 381 -12.71 3.81 -10.68
C ILE A 381 -11.84 3.74 -11.93
N VAL A 382 -11.77 2.58 -12.60
CA VAL A 382 -10.94 2.39 -13.80
C VAL A 382 -11.36 3.35 -14.92
N LYS A 383 -12.66 3.45 -15.22
CA LYS A 383 -13.19 4.37 -16.24
C LYS A 383 -12.94 5.84 -15.93
N ASN A 384 -12.67 6.19 -14.67
CA ASN A 384 -12.47 7.57 -14.23
C ASN A 384 -11.04 7.86 -13.75
N ILE A 385 -10.08 6.99 -14.05
CA ILE A 385 -8.64 7.23 -13.86
C ILE A 385 -8.18 8.63 -14.36
N PRO A 386 -8.60 9.11 -15.56
CA PRO A 386 -8.15 10.42 -16.05
C PRO A 386 -8.65 11.58 -15.18
N TYR A 387 -9.84 11.46 -14.61
CA TYR A 387 -10.33 12.42 -13.61
C TYR A 387 -9.50 12.33 -12.32
N ILE A 388 -9.24 11.12 -11.82
CA ILE A 388 -8.52 10.91 -10.56
C ILE A 388 -7.10 11.49 -10.66
N ILE A 389 -6.36 11.17 -11.72
CA ILE A 389 -4.96 11.57 -11.89
C ILE A 389 -4.84 13.01 -12.38
N ASN A 390 -5.50 13.36 -13.49
CA ASN A 390 -5.30 14.63 -14.18
C ASN A 390 -6.39 15.68 -13.90
N GLY A 391 -7.54 15.28 -13.33
CA GLY A 391 -8.68 16.18 -13.15
C GLY A 391 -9.48 16.41 -14.43
N GLU A 392 -9.37 15.50 -15.40
CA GLU A 392 -10.21 15.49 -16.61
C GLU A 392 -11.69 15.28 -16.28
N ALA A 393 -12.59 15.46 -17.26
CA ALA A 393 -14.01 15.28 -17.02
C ALA A 393 -14.36 13.86 -16.52
N ILE A 394 -15.29 13.79 -15.56
CA ILE A 394 -15.89 12.54 -15.08
C ILE A 394 -16.70 11.92 -16.23
N ALA A 395 -16.42 10.65 -16.54
CA ALA A 395 -17.18 9.85 -17.49
C ALA A 395 -18.46 9.29 -16.85
N ASP A 396 -19.18 8.45 -17.57
CA ASP A 396 -20.42 7.83 -17.09
C ASP A 396 -20.23 7.16 -15.72
N LEU A 397 -21.17 7.44 -14.81
CA LEU A 397 -21.19 6.92 -13.44
C LEU A 397 -22.13 5.73 -13.31
#